data_AF-A0A6V7K7H6-F1
#
_entry.id   AF-A0A6V7K7H6-F1
#
_cell.length_a   1.000
_cell.length_b   1.000
_cell.length_c   1.000
_cell.angle_alpha   90.00
_cell.angle_beta   90.00
_cell.angle_gamma   90.00
#
_symmetry.space_group_name_H-M   'P 1'
#
loop_
_entity.id
_entity.type
_entity.pdbx_description
1 polymer ?
#
loop_
_entity_poly.entity_id
_entity_poly.type
_entity_poly.pdbx_seq_one_letter_code
_entity_poly.pdbx_strand_id
1 'polypeptide(L)' 'PHAHLFHSTHEQNYVAHVIAYAAKIGPHSTNESSSIFNTKSLIFMTTSAIVASVLFTR' A
#
# COMPACT_ATOMS: atom_id res chain seq x y z
N PRO A 1 25.47 -3.45 6.05
CA PRO A 1 24.69 -4.39 5.19
C PRO A 1 24.18 -3.66 3.95
N HIS A 2 24.10 -4.32 2.78
CA HIS A 2 23.63 -3.70 1.52
C HIS A 2 24.36 -2.40 1.09
N ALA A 3 25.63 -2.23 1.45
CA ALA A 3 26.40 -1.02 1.09
C ALA A 3 26.58 -0.86 -0.43
N HIS A 4 26.50 -1.95 -1.20
CA HIS A 4 26.55 -1.93 -2.68
C HIS A 4 25.41 -1.13 -3.32
N LEU A 5 24.35 -0.79 -2.58
CA LEU A 5 23.28 0.09 -3.06
C LEU A 5 23.76 1.55 -3.15
N PHE A 6 24.78 1.95 -2.40
CA PHE A 6 25.40 3.26 -2.54
C PHE A 6 26.38 3.23 -3.73
N HIS A 7 25.85 3.45 -4.92
CA HIS A 7 26.62 3.60 -6.16
C HIS A 7 26.29 4.93 -6.83
N SER A 8 27.09 5.36 -7.81
CA SER A 8 26.79 6.53 -8.65
C SER A 8 26.42 7.80 -7.86
N THR A 9 25.70 8.72 -8.50
CA THR A 9 25.13 9.93 -7.88
C THR A 9 23.63 9.77 -7.73
N HIS A 10 23.13 10.01 -6.52
CA HIS A 10 21.69 9.96 -6.22
C HIS A 10 21.25 11.22 -5.48
N GLU A 11 19.97 11.53 -5.57
CA GLU A 11 19.33 12.58 -4.79
C GLU A 11 19.43 12.31 -3.29
N GLN A 12 19.42 13.35 -2.47
CA GLN A 12 19.61 13.21 -1.01
C GLN A 12 18.57 12.28 -0.36
N ASN A 13 17.33 12.29 -0.85
CA ASN A 13 16.26 11.42 -0.34
C ASN A 13 16.55 9.92 -0.52
N TYR A 14 17.41 9.55 -1.48
CA TYR A 14 17.82 8.16 -1.71
C TYR A 14 18.43 7.50 -0.47
N VAL A 15 19.17 8.27 0.33
CA VAL A 15 19.85 7.76 1.54
C VAL A 15 18.84 7.16 2.53
N ALA A 16 17.73 7.86 2.75
CA ALA A 16 16.68 7.40 3.66
C ALA A 16 16.04 6.10 3.17
N HIS A 17 15.78 5.99 1.86
CA HIS A 17 15.20 4.79 1.27
C HIS A 17 16.12 3.57 1.36
N VAL A 18 17.41 3.72 1.07
CA VAL A 18 18.39 2.63 1.15
C VAL A 18 18.58 2.14 2.59
N ILE A 19 18.61 3.06 3.56
CA ILE A 19 18.68 2.70 4.98
C ILE A 19 17.41 1.96 5.40
N ALA A 20 16.23 2.46 4.99
CA ALA A 20 14.95 1.83 5.30
C ALA A 20 14.86 0.40 4.74
N TYR A 21 15.33 0.21 3.50
CA TYR A 21 15.43 -1.10 2.86
C TYR A 21 16.41 -2.03 3.60
N ALA A 22 17.64 -1.57 3.86
CA ALA A 22 18.67 -2.39 4.49
C ALA A 22 18.30 -2.81 5.93
N ALA A 23 17.55 -1.98 6.65
CA ALA A 23 17.07 -2.26 7.99
C ALA A 23 15.71 -2.96 8.05
N LYS A 24 15.05 -3.19 6.90
CA LYS A 24 13.67 -3.71 6.82
C LYS A 24 12.67 -2.92 7.67
N ILE A 25 12.75 -1.60 7.61
CA ILE A 25 11.87 -0.69 8.35
C ILE A 25 10.95 0.09 7.39
N GLY A 26 9.83 0.57 7.91
CA GLY A 26 8.85 1.32 7.13
C GLY A 26 8.22 0.44 6.02
N PRO A 27 8.02 0.97 4.80
CA PRO A 27 7.41 0.25 3.66
C PRO A 27 8.18 -0.98 3.15
N HIS A 28 9.35 -1.29 3.73
CA HIS A 28 10.16 -2.46 3.40
C HIS A 28 10.18 -3.48 4.54
N SER A 29 9.34 -3.29 5.55
CA SER A 29 9.13 -4.28 6.61
C SER A 29 8.45 -5.50 6.03
N THR A 30 8.90 -6.70 6.44
CA THR A 30 8.35 -7.98 5.96
C THR A 30 6.86 -8.17 6.28
N ASN A 31 6.28 -7.27 7.10
CA ASN A 31 4.85 -7.19 7.38
C ASN A 31 4.11 -6.22 6.45
N GLU A 32 4.43 -6.19 5.15
CA GLU A 32 3.46 -5.79 4.13
C GLU A 32 2.34 -6.85 4.14
N SER A 33 1.52 -6.82 5.19
CA SER A 33 0.21 -7.42 5.19
C SER A 33 -0.50 -6.71 4.07
N SER A 34 -0.56 -7.35 2.91
CA SER A 34 -1.53 -7.03 1.88
C SER A 34 -2.83 -6.77 2.61
N SER A 35 -3.27 -5.50 2.61
CA SER A 35 -4.55 -5.18 3.19
C SER A 35 -5.53 -5.94 2.33
N ILE A 36 -5.93 -7.12 2.81
CA ILE A 36 -7.14 -7.79 2.36
C ILE A 36 -8.20 -6.77 2.73
N PHE A 37 -8.50 -5.87 1.79
CA PHE A 37 -9.57 -4.91 1.90
C PHE A 37 -10.73 -5.68 2.47
N ASN A 38 -11.17 -5.26 3.65
CA ASN A 38 -12.15 -5.94 4.47
C ASN A 38 -13.31 -6.32 3.55
N THR A 39 -13.37 -7.57 3.08
CA THR A 39 -14.11 -7.90 1.84
C THR A 39 -15.61 -7.67 2.06
N LYS A 40 -16.02 -7.72 3.33
CA LYS A 40 -17.34 -7.34 3.82
C LYS A 40 -17.67 -5.86 3.62
N SER A 41 -16.73 -4.94 3.77
CA SER A 41 -16.95 -3.50 3.54
C SER A 41 -17.16 -3.19 2.05
N LEU A 42 -16.45 -3.89 1.15
CA LEU A 42 -16.62 -3.73 -0.29
C LEU A 42 -18.00 -4.25 -0.73
N ILE A 43 -18.40 -5.44 -0.25
CA ILE A 43 -19.72 -6.02 -0.53
C ILE A 43 -20.85 -5.11 -0.01
N PHE A 44 -20.69 -4.51 1.17
CA PHE A 44 -21.70 -3.60 1.72
C PHE A 44 -21.88 -2.34 0.86
N MET A 45 -20.79 -1.75 0.36
CA MET A 45 -20.86 -0.58 -0.52
C MET A 45 -21.52 -0.92 -1.87
N THR A 46 -21.20 -2.07 -2.45
CA THR A 46 -21.78 -2.47 -3.74
C THR A 46 -23.27 -2.81 -3.63
N THR A 47 -23.70 -3.50 -2.58
CA THR A 47 -25.12 -3.82 -2.38
C THR A 47 -25.94 -2.57 -2.09
N SER A 48 -25.43 -1.63 -1.29
CA SER A 48 -26.10 -0.35 -1.05
C SER A 48 -26.29 0.46 -2.33
N ALA A 49 -25.28 0.51 -3.20
CA ALA A 49 -25.36 1.25 -4.46
C ALA A 49 -26.38 0.64 -5.44
N ILE A 50 -26.46 -0.69 -5.51
CA ILE A 50 -27.43 -1.41 -6.36
C ILE A 50 -28.86 -1.21 -5.84
N VAL A 51 -29.07 -1.25 -4.52
CA VAL A 51 -30.40 -0.99 -3.93
C VAL A 51 -30.84 0.44 -4.21
N ALA A 52 -29.94 1.42 -4.07
CA ALA A 52 -30.24 2.82 -4.39
C ALA A 52 -30.59 3.01 -5.87
N SER A 53 -29.87 2.37 -6.81
CA SER A 53 -30.16 2.49 -8.24
C SER A 53 -31.50 1.87 -8.63
N VAL A 54 -31.86 0.72 -8.05
CA VAL A 54 -33.17 0.08 -8.26
C VAL A 54 -34.30 0.93 -7.67
N LEU A 55 -34.09 1.56 -6.51
CA LEU A 55 -35.09 2.42 -5.87
C LEU A 55 -35.34 3.71 -6.67
N PHE A 56 -34.30 4.31 -7.26
CA PHE A 56 -34.41 5.56 -8.03
C PHE A 56 -34.94 5.36 -9.45
N THR A 57 -34.99 4.12 -9.94
CA THR A 57 -35.47 3.76 -11.28
C THR A 57 -36.96 3.41 -11.30
N ARG A 58 -37.62 3.27 -10.14
CA ARG A 58 -39.08 3.09 -10.02
C ARG A 58 -39.76 4.41 -9.69
#